data_AF-A0A433QN44-F1
#
_entry.id   AF-A0A433QN44-F1
#
_cell.length_a   1.000
_cell.length_b   1.000
_cell.length_c   1.000
_cell.angle_alpha   90.00
_cell.angle_beta   90.00
_cell.angle_gamma   90.00
#
_symmetry.space_group_name_H-M   'P 1'
#
loop_
_entity.id
_entity.type
_entity.pdbx_description
1 polymer ?
#
loop_
_entity_poly.entity_id
_entity_poly.type
_entity_poly.pdbx_seq_one_letter_code
_entity_poly.pdbx_strand_id
1 'polypeptide(L)'
;MGPNFKWPSSMDESFRSYVIWALGGEDSTRHDHCEGRNIRFFYNQLDAHAFDDYKNKHVLIHDENVIRFGEEEEDEIDGDPDPNDEISGPIYMLVDKSLLQLPKPVRSSVASGSSARPQKVDAQKIVADNEYLVR
;
A
#
# COMPACT_ATOMS: atom_id res chain seq x y z
N MET A 1 15.90 -5.31 25.47
CA MET A 1 15.07 -6.51 25.24
C MET A 1 15.50 -7.60 26.22
N GLY A 2 14.55 -8.41 26.73
CA GLY A 2 14.85 -9.43 27.74
C GLY A 2 15.58 -10.66 27.16
N PRO A 3 16.18 -11.50 28.03
CA PRO A 3 16.97 -12.67 27.63
C PRO A 3 16.18 -13.75 26.87
N ASN A 4 14.85 -13.72 26.92
CA ASN A 4 13.96 -14.65 26.21
C ASN A 4 13.35 -14.05 24.94
N PHE A 5 13.79 -12.86 24.53
CA PHE A 5 13.28 -12.22 23.34
C PHE A 5 13.71 -12.99 22.09
N LYS A 6 12.76 -13.29 21.21
CA LYS A 6 13.00 -13.85 19.88
C LYS A 6 12.29 -12.98 18.84
N TRP A 7 12.99 -12.71 17.75
CA TRP A 7 12.40 -12.06 16.57
C TRP A 7 11.49 -13.06 15.84
N PRO A 8 10.42 -12.58 15.19
CA PRO A 8 9.70 -13.39 14.23
C PRO A 8 10.64 -13.89 13.13
N SER A 9 10.51 -15.16 12.81
CA SER A 9 11.30 -15.87 11.81
C SER A 9 11.04 -15.36 10.40
N SER A 10 9.79 -15.00 10.07
CA SER A 10 9.39 -14.43 8.78
C SER A 10 9.72 -12.94 8.60
N MET A 11 10.16 -12.25 9.65
CA MET A 11 10.50 -10.82 9.57
C MET A 11 11.86 -10.63 8.88
N ASP A 12 11.86 -9.90 7.76
CA ASP A 12 13.09 -9.57 7.03
C ASP A 12 14.00 -8.62 7.83
N GLU A 13 15.30 -8.64 7.54
CA GLU A 13 16.31 -7.85 8.26
C GLU A 13 16.07 -6.33 8.18
N SER A 14 15.50 -5.85 7.07
CA SER A 14 15.11 -4.44 6.91
C SER A 14 14.05 -4.02 7.93
N PHE A 15 12.99 -4.82 8.08
CA PHE A 15 11.94 -4.59 9.07
C PHE A 15 12.45 -4.76 10.50
N ARG A 16 13.35 -5.73 10.75
CA ARG A 16 14.00 -5.85 12.07
C ARG A 16 14.79 -4.60 12.42
N SER A 17 15.61 -4.11 11.48
CA SER A 17 16.41 -2.90 11.67
C SER A 17 15.53 -1.69 11.94
N TYR A 18 14.43 -1.55 11.18
CA TYR A 18 13.44 -0.51 11.41
C TYR A 18 12.81 -0.62 12.80
N VAL A 19 12.30 -1.78 13.20
CA VAL A 19 11.66 -1.98 14.51
C VAL A 19 12.64 -1.73 15.67
N ILE A 20 13.92 -2.07 15.49
CA ILE A 20 14.96 -1.75 16.49
C ILE A 20 15.10 -0.24 16.66
N TRP A 21 15.23 0.49 15.55
CA TRP A 21 15.32 1.96 15.57
C TRP A 21 14.04 2.58 16.11
N ALA A 22 12.88 2.17 15.60
CA ALA A 22 11.59 2.73 15.94
C ALA A 22 11.21 2.54 17.42
N LEU A 23 11.72 1.50 18.10
CA LEU A 23 11.41 1.22 19.52
C LEU A 23 12.49 1.67 20.50
N GLY A 24 13.69 2.01 20.02
CA GLY A 24 14.85 2.25 20.87
C GLY A 24 15.77 3.38 20.41
N GLY A 25 15.46 4.03 19.29
CA GLY A 25 16.13 5.23 18.81
C GLY A 25 15.84 6.41 19.74
N GLU A 26 16.80 7.31 19.87
CA GLU A 26 16.61 8.55 20.63
C GLU A 26 15.83 9.58 19.82
N ASP A 27 15.87 9.45 18.49
CA ASP A 27 15.21 10.30 17.50
C ASP A 27 13.89 9.73 16.99
N SER A 28 13.46 8.54 17.45
CA SER A 28 12.18 7.96 17.05
C SER A 28 11.01 8.72 17.67
N THR A 29 10.00 8.98 16.85
CA THR A 29 8.77 9.64 17.25
C THR A 29 7.81 8.65 17.91
N ARG A 30 6.76 9.18 18.56
CA ARG A 30 5.69 8.34 19.10
C ARG A 30 4.98 7.54 17.99
N HIS A 31 4.87 8.10 16.79
CA HIS A 31 4.33 7.43 15.63
C HIS A 31 5.21 6.22 15.25
N ASP A 32 6.53 6.41 15.15
CA ASP A 32 7.47 5.34 14.84
C ASP A 32 7.38 4.21 15.88
N HIS A 33 7.27 4.56 17.16
CA HIS A 33 7.08 3.57 18.23
C HIS A 33 5.81 2.72 18.02
N CYS A 34 4.69 3.33 17.66
CA CYS A 34 3.44 2.61 17.41
C CYS A 34 3.53 1.75 16.14
N GLU A 35 4.10 2.30 15.07
CA GLU A 35 4.31 1.57 13.82
C GLU A 35 5.23 0.36 14.03
N GLY A 36 6.34 0.53 14.75
CA GLY A 36 7.27 -0.55 15.09
C GLY A 36 6.61 -1.67 15.89
N ARG A 37 5.65 -1.35 16.79
CA ARG A 37 4.85 -2.34 17.50
C ARG A 37 3.89 -3.07 16.56
N ASN A 38 3.20 -2.34 15.69
CA ASN A 38 2.26 -2.91 14.73
C ASN A 38 2.97 -3.85 13.74
N ILE A 39 4.15 -3.47 13.24
CA ILE A 39 4.99 -4.31 12.37
C ILE A 39 5.39 -5.59 13.12
N ARG A 40 5.85 -5.46 14.37
CA ARG A 40 6.19 -6.63 15.18
C ARG A 40 5.00 -7.54 15.41
N PHE A 41 3.83 -6.97 15.67
CA PHE A 41 2.58 -7.72 15.84
C PHE A 41 2.24 -8.51 14.57
N PHE A 42 2.26 -7.87 13.39
CA PHE A 42 1.99 -8.51 12.10
C PHE A 42 2.84 -9.78 11.92
N TYR A 43 4.15 -9.69 12.07
CA TYR A 43 5.04 -10.82 11.82
C TYR A 43 4.90 -11.93 12.87
N ASN A 44 4.54 -11.61 14.13
CA ASN A 44 4.18 -12.64 15.11
C ASN A 44 2.93 -13.41 14.70
N GLN A 45 1.90 -12.73 14.19
CA GLN A 45 0.68 -13.36 13.70
C GLN A 45 0.94 -14.18 12.43
N LEU A 46 1.81 -13.70 11.55
CA LEU A 46 2.22 -14.42 10.35
C LEU A 46 2.94 -15.73 10.71
N ASP A 47 3.89 -15.69 11.64
CA ASP A 47 4.58 -16.90 12.15
C ASP A 47 3.64 -17.85 12.90
N ALA A 48 2.58 -17.33 13.50
CA ALA A 48 1.55 -18.12 14.17
C ALA A 48 0.51 -18.70 13.19
N HIS A 49 0.68 -18.52 11.88
CA HIS A 49 -0.26 -18.96 10.85
C HIS A 49 -1.67 -18.33 10.97
N ALA A 50 -1.79 -17.18 11.65
CA ALA A 50 -3.08 -16.53 11.90
C ALA A 50 -3.71 -15.93 10.63
N PHE A 51 -2.95 -15.79 9.56
CA PHE A 51 -3.38 -15.20 8.29
C PHE A 51 -3.50 -16.23 7.15
N ASP A 52 -3.45 -17.53 7.44
CA ASP A 52 -3.41 -18.57 6.41
C ASP A 52 -4.64 -18.58 5.47
N ASP A 53 -5.79 -18.11 5.95
CA ASP A 53 -7.03 -17.96 5.16
C ASP A 53 -7.05 -16.67 4.31
N TYR A 54 -6.10 -15.75 4.53
CA TYR A 54 -6.06 -14.40 3.96
C TYR A 54 -4.81 -14.13 3.12
N LYS A 55 -4.16 -15.18 2.60
CA LYS A 55 -2.86 -15.08 1.89
C LYS A 55 -2.80 -13.99 0.82
N ASN A 56 -3.89 -13.75 0.10
CA ASN A 56 -3.94 -12.75 -0.99
C ASN A 56 -4.52 -11.40 -0.57
N LYS A 57 -4.64 -11.14 0.73
CA LYS A 57 -5.23 -9.91 1.26
C LYS A 57 -4.17 -9.06 1.92
N HIS A 58 -4.42 -7.76 1.92
CA HIS A 58 -3.75 -6.86 2.82
C HIS A 58 -4.47 -6.86 4.17
N VAL A 59 -3.70 -6.69 5.24
CA VAL A 59 -4.21 -6.55 6.59
C VAL A 59 -3.92 -5.15 7.10
N LEU A 60 -4.95 -4.49 7.62
CA LEU A 60 -4.83 -3.25 8.38
C LEU A 60 -4.64 -3.60 9.85
N ILE A 61 -3.54 -3.12 10.43
CA ILE A 61 -3.23 -3.30 11.85
C ILE A 61 -3.09 -1.92 12.50
N HIS A 62 -3.75 -1.78 13.65
CA HIS A 62 -3.75 -0.58 14.48
C HIS A 62 -3.74 -1.00 15.95
N ASP A 63 -2.91 -0.35 16.77
CA ASP A 63 -2.72 -0.69 18.19
C ASP A 63 -2.56 -2.20 18.46
N GLU A 64 -1.69 -2.86 17.71
CA GLU A 64 -1.42 -4.31 17.82
C GLU A 64 -2.68 -5.18 17.67
N ASN A 65 -3.66 -4.72 16.88
CA ASN A 65 -4.88 -5.46 16.55
C ASN A 65 -5.15 -5.47 15.05
N VAL A 66 -5.71 -6.59 14.56
CA VAL A 66 -6.19 -6.69 13.17
C VAL A 66 -7.53 -5.97 13.07
N ILE A 67 -7.60 -4.94 12.24
CA ILE A 67 -8.81 -4.14 12.03
C ILE A 67 -9.64 -4.72 10.89
N ARG A 68 -9.02 -4.97 9.73
CA ARG A 68 -9.68 -5.55 8.57
C ARG A 68 -8.70 -6.23 7.62
N PHE A 69 -9.24 -7.11 6.77
CA PHE A 69 -8.56 -7.63 5.58
C PHE A 69 -9.20 -7.03 4.33
N GLY A 70 -8.39 -6.51 3.42
CA GLY A 70 -8.84 -5.83 2.19
C GLY A 70 -8.08 -6.28 0.96
N GLU A 71 -8.63 -5.96 -0.21
CA GLU A 71 -7.84 -5.94 -1.46
C GLU A 71 -7.02 -4.63 -1.50
N GLU A 72 -5.97 -4.54 -2.32
CA GLU A 72 -5.08 -3.36 -2.41
C GLU A 72 -5.86 -2.04 -2.34
N GLU A 73 -5.36 -1.05 -1.58
CA GLU A 73 -5.65 0.41 -1.49
C GLU A 73 -6.99 1.01 -2.03
N GLU A 74 -8.05 0.24 -2.26
CA GLU A 74 -9.32 0.72 -2.83
C GLU A 74 -10.44 0.83 -1.80
N ASP A 75 -10.28 0.19 -0.64
CA ASP A 75 -11.08 0.56 0.51
C ASP A 75 -10.46 1.84 1.09
N GLU A 76 -10.92 3.00 0.59
CA GLU A 76 -11.00 4.23 1.37
C GLU A 76 -11.27 3.82 2.82
N ILE A 77 -10.48 4.36 3.74
CA ILE A 77 -10.56 4.01 5.16
C ILE A 77 -11.93 4.51 5.64
N ASP A 78 -12.98 3.69 5.42
CA ASP A 78 -14.35 3.91 5.85
C ASP A 78 -14.37 3.68 7.36
N GLY A 79 -13.95 4.72 8.07
CA GLY A 79 -13.51 4.68 9.45
C GLY A 79 -12.08 5.17 9.57
N ASP A 80 -11.81 6.36 9.01
CA ASP A 80 -10.57 7.10 9.19
C ASP A 80 -10.22 7.01 10.70
N PRO A 81 -9.09 6.38 11.09
CA PRO A 81 -8.62 6.53 12.47
C PRO A 81 -8.61 8.03 12.71
N ASP A 82 -9.31 8.49 13.76
CA ASP A 82 -9.52 9.91 14.02
C ASP A 82 -8.21 10.64 13.73
N PRO A 83 -8.16 11.63 12.81
CA PRO A 83 -6.92 12.32 12.49
C PRO A 83 -6.33 13.06 13.72
N ASN A 84 -7.08 13.18 14.82
CA ASN A 84 -6.59 13.60 16.14
C ASN A 84 -5.97 12.46 16.97
N ASP A 85 -6.14 11.21 16.57
CA ASP A 85 -5.38 10.03 17.00
C ASP A 85 -4.12 9.88 16.13
N GLU A 86 -3.45 11.03 15.91
CA GLU A 86 -2.25 11.32 15.10
C GLU A 86 -1.02 10.45 15.46
N ILE A 87 -1.21 9.50 16.36
CA ILE A 87 -0.26 8.75 17.13
C ILE A 87 -0.30 7.25 16.77
N SER A 88 -1.37 6.79 16.10
CA SER A 88 -1.67 5.37 15.82
C SER A 88 -0.54 4.57 15.12
N GLY A 89 0.17 5.20 14.19
CA GLY A 89 1.07 4.48 13.27
C GLY A 89 0.44 3.23 12.65
N PRO A 90 -0.78 3.31 12.06
CA PRO A 90 -1.43 2.15 11.45
C PRO A 90 -0.58 1.63 10.29
N ILE A 91 -0.57 0.31 10.10
CA ILE A 91 0.14 -0.32 8.99
C ILE A 91 -0.82 -1.07 8.09
N TYR A 92 -0.51 -1.09 6.80
CA TYR A 92 -1.20 -1.90 5.81
C TYR A 92 -0.17 -2.82 5.13
N MET A 93 -0.23 -4.12 5.42
CA MET A 93 0.76 -5.07 4.91
C MET A 93 0.10 -6.24 4.19
N LEU A 94 0.73 -6.68 3.11
CA LEU A 94 0.31 -7.86 2.36
C LEU A 94 0.68 -9.14 3.14
N VAL A 95 -0.28 -10.03 3.31
CA VAL A 95 -0.09 -11.30 4.05
C VAL A 95 0.90 -12.23 3.33
N ASP A 96 0.80 -12.34 2.00
CA ASP A 96 1.72 -13.15 1.20
C ASP A 96 2.45 -12.32 0.14
N LYS A 97 3.78 -12.20 0.32
CA LYS A 97 4.67 -11.53 -0.63
C LYS A 97 4.87 -12.30 -1.94
N SER A 98 4.37 -13.54 -2.06
CA SER A 98 4.45 -14.32 -3.31
C SER A 98 3.78 -13.61 -4.49
N LEU A 99 2.77 -12.77 -4.22
CA LEU A 99 2.09 -11.97 -5.24
C LEU A 99 2.93 -10.80 -5.77
N LEU A 100 3.88 -10.28 -4.99
CA LEU A 100 4.83 -9.24 -5.44
C LEU A 100 5.84 -9.79 -6.47
N GLN A 101 5.95 -11.12 -6.59
CA GLN A 101 6.83 -11.80 -7.53
C GLN A 101 6.11 -12.25 -8.82
N LEU A 102 4.80 -12.02 -8.95
CA LEU A 102 4.15 -12.29 -10.24
C LEU A 102 4.68 -11.32 -11.30
N PRO A 103 5.14 -11.80 -12.47
CA PRO A 103 5.37 -10.93 -13.59
C PRO A 103 4.07 -10.20 -13.91
N LYS A 104 4.14 -8.86 -14.06
CA LYS A 104 3.02 -8.01 -14.48
C LYS A 104 2.21 -8.77 -15.53
N PRO A 105 0.87 -8.87 -15.42
CA PRO A 105 0.09 -9.52 -16.45
C PRO A 105 0.41 -8.84 -17.77
N VAL A 106 1.06 -9.58 -18.67
CA VAL A 106 1.19 -9.19 -20.07
C VAL A 106 -0.25 -9.03 -20.52
N ARG A 107 -0.69 -7.77 -20.67
CA ARG A 107 -1.90 -7.45 -21.41
C ARG A 107 -1.76 -8.14 -22.76
N SER A 108 -2.39 -9.30 -22.91
CA SER A 108 -2.62 -9.90 -24.21
C SER A 108 -3.61 -8.99 -24.91
N SER A 109 -3.08 -7.95 -25.55
CA SER A 109 -3.81 -7.17 -26.54
C SER A 109 -4.19 -8.15 -27.64
N VAL A 110 -5.43 -8.60 -27.58
CA VAL A 110 -6.10 -9.29 -28.66
C VAL A 110 -5.93 -8.48 -29.95
N ALA A 111 -5.44 -9.17 -30.96
CA ALA A 111 -5.20 -8.62 -32.28
C ALA A 111 -6.50 -8.11 -32.90
N SER A 112 -6.58 -6.81 -33.15
CA SER A 112 -7.43 -6.26 -34.21
C SER A 112 -6.53 -5.89 -35.37
N GLY A 113 -6.43 -6.80 -36.33
CA GLY A 113 -5.83 -6.50 -37.62
C GLY A 113 -6.68 -5.48 -38.37
N SER A 114 -6.03 -4.55 -39.05
CA SER A 114 -6.30 -4.26 -40.46
C SER A 114 -5.29 -3.26 -41.01
N SER A 115 -5.02 -3.49 -42.28
CA SER A 115 -3.89 -3.07 -43.10
C SER A 115 -4.05 -1.67 -43.71
N ALA A 116 -2.90 -1.01 -43.86
CA ALA A 116 -2.49 -0.12 -44.96
C ALA A 116 -3.17 1.24 -45.25
N ARG A 117 -2.36 2.28 -45.02
CA ARG A 117 -1.89 3.35 -45.96
C ARG A 117 -2.42 4.78 -45.73
N PRO A 118 -1.53 5.81 -45.76
CA PRO A 118 -1.88 7.21 -45.44
C PRO A 118 -2.04 8.09 -46.70
N GLN A 119 -2.89 9.14 -46.64
CA GLN A 119 -2.75 10.35 -47.48
C GLN A 119 -3.28 11.62 -46.80
N LYS A 120 -2.47 12.69 -46.93
CA LYS A 120 -2.71 14.13 -46.68
C LYS A 120 -4.03 14.65 -47.23
N VAL A 121 -4.57 15.71 -46.62
CA VAL A 121 -4.79 17.03 -47.26
C VAL A 121 -5.03 18.13 -46.22
N ASP A 122 -4.36 19.27 -46.45
CA ASP A 122 -4.64 20.59 -45.89
C ASP A 122 -6.11 21.03 -46.11
N ALA A 123 -6.68 21.81 -45.17
CA ALA A 123 -7.00 23.22 -45.41
C ALA A 123 -8.08 23.80 -44.46
N GLN A 124 -7.96 25.14 -44.30
CA GLN A 124 -8.96 26.15 -43.97
C GLN A 124 -9.41 26.38 -42.51
N LYS A 125 -8.72 27.37 -41.93
CA LYS A 125 -9.26 28.56 -41.24
C LYS A 125 -10.78 28.77 -41.39
N ILE A 126 -11.49 28.80 -40.27
CA ILE A 126 -12.76 29.53 -40.12
C ILE A 126 -12.59 30.47 -38.93
N VAL A 127 -12.70 31.77 -39.23
CA VAL A 127 -12.86 32.87 -38.27
C VAL A 127 -14.35 33.19 -38.23
N ALA A 128 -14.93 33.26 -37.04
CA ALA A 128 -16.11 34.07 -36.70
C ALA A 128 -16.23 33.96 -35.16
N ASP A 129 -15.83 35.00 -34.43
CA ASP A 129 -16.72 36.07 -33.94
C ASP A 129 -17.73 35.55 -32.92
N ASN A 130 -17.48 35.86 -31.65
CA ASN A 130 -18.51 36.02 -30.63
C ASN A 130 -18.03 37.05 -29.61
N GLU A 131 -18.34 38.31 -29.88
CA GLU A 131 -18.54 39.32 -28.85
C GLU A 131 -19.64 38.86 -27.88
N TYR A 132 -19.40 39.00 -26.56
CA TYR A 132 -20.36 39.38 -25.51
C TYR A 132 -19.52 39.51 -24.21
N LEU A 133 -18.99 40.68 -23.88
CA LEU A 133 -19.57 41.79 -23.10
C LEU A 133 -19.68 41.50 -21.57
N VAL A 134 -19.23 42.48 -20.78
CA VAL A 134 -19.51 42.76 -19.34
C VAL A 134 -18.58 42.00 -18.36
N ARG A 135 -17.63 42.58 -17.61
CA ARG A 135 -17.44 43.93 -17.01
C ARG A 135 -15.97 44.35 -17.02
#